data_AF-A0A750RGU8-F1
#
_entry.id   AF-A0A750RGU8-F1
#
_cell.length_a   1.000
_cell.length_b   1.000
_cell.length_c   1.000
_cell.angle_alpha   90.00
_cell.angle_beta   90.00
_cell.angle_gamma   90.00
#
_symmetry.space_group_name_H-M   'P 1'
#
loop_
_entity.id
_entity.type
_entity.pdbx_description
1 polymer ?
#
loop_
_entity_poly.entity_id
_entity_poly.type
_entity_poly.pdbx_seq_one_letter_code
_entity_poly.pdbx_strand_id
1 'polypeptide(L)'
;RYAADPDATGCLVLEGAHCNDKPAREAACEFYIAAENLIRTYVAMRYPQEADRTTDFMGTLMAGLSAKARAGYSLERLQESVLLAGDVLERLLPD
;
A
#
# COMPACT_ATOMS: atom_id res chain seq x y z
N ARG A 1 8.85 12.37 -0.54
CA ARG A 1 7.47 12.35 -1.10
C ARG A 1 7.44 11.25 -2.16
N TYR A 2 6.42 10.38 -2.14
CA TYR A 2 6.38 9.06 -2.80
C TYR A 2 6.69 9.02 -4.32
N ALA A 3 6.47 10.12 -5.04
CA ALA A 3 6.79 10.28 -6.47
C ALA A 3 7.61 11.55 -6.77
N ALA A 4 8.21 12.16 -5.75
CA ALA A 4 8.91 13.45 -5.89
C ALA A 4 10.36 13.31 -6.36
N ASP A 5 10.97 12.14 -6.16
CA ASP A 5 12.28 11.82 -6.68
C ASP A 5 12.10 10.93 -7.91
N PRO A 6 12.38 11.43 -9.13
CA PRO A 6 12.29 10.64 -10.35
C PRO A 6 13.18 9.39 -10.32
N ASP A 7 14.31 9.46 -9.61
CA ASP A 7 15.31 8.39 -9.51
C ASP A 7 15.01 7.42 -8.36
N ALA A 8 14.08 7.76 -7.47
CA ALA A 8 13.66 6.95 -6.32
C ALA A 8 12.13 6.94 -6.14
N THR A 9 11.41 6.57 -7.19
CA THR A 9 9.93 6.49 -7.17
C THR A 9 9.42 5.17 -6.58
N GLY A 10 8.32 5.23 -5.84
CA GLY A 10 7.63 4.05 -5.27
C GLY A 10 8.12 3.65 -3.87
N CYS A 11 7.68 2.48 -3.40
CA CYS A 11 7.92 2.00 -2.05
C CYS A 11 9.22 1.21 -1.95
N LEU A 12 10.13 1.69 -1.10
CA LEU A 12 11.39 1.00 -0.78
C LEU A 12 11.15 -0.43 -0.26
N VAL A 13 10.09 -0.65 0.50
CA VAL A 13 9.74 -1.97 1.05
C VAL A 13 9.42 -2.96 -0.07
N LEU A 14 8.65 -2.55 -1.08
CA LEU A 14 8.30 -3.43 -2.20
C LEU A 14 9.52 -3.72 -3.09
N GLU A 15 10.42 -2.75 -3.26
CA GLU A 15 11.65 -2.99 -4.02
C GLU A 15 12.62 -3.89 -3.25
N GLY A 16 12.78 -3.66 -1.95
CA GLY A 16 13.58 -4.52 -1.07
C GLY A 16 13.07 -5.96 -1.09
N ALA A 17 11.76 -6.17 -1.07
CA ALA A 17 11.15 -7.50 -1.13
C ALA A 17 11.47 -8.27 -2.44
N HIS A 18 11.78 -7.56 -3.53
CA HIS A 18 12.16 -8.15 -4.82
C HIS A 18 13.67 -8.21 -5.07
N CYS A 19 14.49 -7.73 -4.14
CA CYS A 19 15.93 -7.65 -4.35
C CYS A 19 16.66 -9.00 -4.17
N ASN A 20 17.88 -9.07 -4.68
CA ASN A 20 18.73 -10.27 -4.60
C ASN A 20 19.56 -10.35 -3.30
N ASP A 21 19.69 -9.23 -2.57
CA ASP A 21 20.34 -9.20 -1.25
C ASP A 21 19.39 -9.83 -0.21
N LYS A 22 19.76 -11.01 0.28
CA LYS A 22 18.89 -11.79 1.17
C LYS A 22 18.57 -11.04 2.48
N PRO A 23 19.56 -10.54 3.24
CA PRO A 23 19.27 -9.72 4.42
C PRO A 23 18.35 -8.53 4.15
N ALA A 24 18.57 -7.80 3.05
CA ALA A 24 17.73 -6.65 2.70
C ALA A 24 16.29 -7.07 2.35
N ARG A 25 16.14 -8.18 1.61
CA ARG A 25 14.84 -8.75 1.28
C ARG A 25 14.08 -9.21 2.52
N GLU A 26 14.74 -9.90 3.44
CA GLU A 26 14.13 -10.38 4.68
C GLU A 26 13.60 -9.20 5.52
N ALA A 27 14.43 -8.17 5.72
CA ALA A 27 14.00 -6.95 6.42
C ALA A 27 12.80 -6.28 5.72
N ALA A 28 12.83 -6.18 4.39
CA ALA A 28 11.72 -5.60 3.63
C ALA A 28 10.42 -6.42 3.76
N CYS A 29 10.51 -7.75 3.70
CA CYS A 29 9.35 -8.63 3.91
C CYS A 29 8.76 -8.46 5.33
N GLU A 30 9.59 -8.31 6.36
CA GLU A 30 9.12 -8.05 7.72
C GLU A 30 8.34 -6.72 7.81
N PHE A 31 8.86 -5.65 7.18
CA PHE A 31 8.15 -4.37 7.12
C PHE A 31 6.83 -4.47 6.35
N TYR A 32 6.80 -5.23 5.25
CA TYR A 32 5.57 -5.45 4.47
C TYR A 32 4.49 -6.13 5.32
N ILE A 33 4.84 -7.25 5.98
CA ILE A 33 3.94 -7.99 6.85
C ILE A 33 3.48 -7.14 8.04
N ALA A 34 4.37 -6.36 8.64
CA ALA A 34 4.03 -5.46 9.74
C ALA A 34 3.03 -4.38 9.31
N ALA A 35 3.20 -3.80 8.11
CA ALA A 35 2.30 -2.79 7.58
C ALA A 35 0.88 -3.34 7.33
N GLU A 36 0.76 -4.50 6.70
CA GLU A 36 -0.55 -5.15 6.49
C GLU A 36 -1.23 -5.50 7.81
N ASN A 37 -0.48 -6.05 8.77
CA ASN A 37 -1.01 -6.37 10.09
C ASN A 37 -1.49 -5.12 10.86
N LEU A 38 -0.82 -3.99 10.70
CA LEU A 38 -1.23 -2.73 11.33
C LEU A 38 -2.57 -2.25 10.75
N ILE A 39 -2.74 -2.29 9.42
CA ILE A 39 -4.00 -1.94 8.75
C ILE A 39 -5.11 -2.87 9.22
N ARG A 40 -4.87 -4.19 9.19
CA ARG A 40 -5.85 -5.19 9.63
C ARG A 40 -6.29 -4.98 11.06
N THR A 41 -5.32 -4.77 11.96
CA THR A 41 -5.60 -4.51 13.38
C THR A 41 -6.43 -3.25 13.55
N TYR A 42 -6.09 -2.18 12.83
CA TYR A 42 -6.83 -0.93 12.87
C TYR A 42 -8.29 -1.10 12.42
N VAL A 43 -8.51 -1.73 11.26
CA VAL A 43 -9.85 -1.97 10.73
C VAL A 43 -10.63 -2.88 11.68
N ALA A 44 -10.01 -3.93 12.21
CA ALA A 44 -10.66 -4.90 13.09
C ALA A 44 -11.18 -4.28 14.41
N MET A 45 -10.63 -3.15 14.86
CA MET A 45 -11.13 -2.47 16.07
C MET A 45 -12.58 -2.00 15.93
N ARG A 46 -13.03 -1.66 14.72
CA ARG A 46 -14.40 -1.19 14.45
C ARG A 46 -15.18 -2.12 13.52
N TYR A 47 -14.50 -2.76 12.58
CA TYR A 47 -15.09 -3.60 11.53
C TYR A 47 -14.40 -4.98 11.46
N PRO A 48 -14.52 -5.82 12.50
CA PRO A 48 -13.79 -7.10 12.58
C PRO A 48 -14.11 -8.06 11.42
N GLN A 49 -15.33 -8.00 10.87
CA GLN A 49 -15.75 -8.85 9.75
C GLN A 49 -15.19 -8.40 8.40
N GLU A 50 -14.86 -7.11 8.26
CA GLU A 50 -14.32 -6.53 7.02
C GLU A 50 -12.79 -6.38 7.05
N ALA A 51 -12.14 -6.71 8.18
CA ALA A 51 -10.73 -6.43 8.42
C ALA A 51 -9.81 -7.05 7.36
N ASP A 52 -9.99 -8.33 7.05
CA ASP A 52 -9.14 -9.04 6.10
C ASP A 52 -9.36 -8.50 4.68
N ARG A 53 -10.62 -8.47 4.22
CA ARG A 53 -10.97 -7.96 2.88
C ARG A 53 -10.53 -6.52 2.65
N THR A 54 -10.69 -5.65 3.64
CA THR A 54 -10.26 -4.25 3.56
C THR A 54 -8.74 -4.16 3.50
N THR A 55 -8.03 -4.97 4.29
CA THR A 55 -6.56 -5.01 4.28
C THR A 55 -6.05 -5.48 2.94
N ASP A 56 -6.62 -6.53 2.35
CA ASP A 56 -6.24 -7.04 1.03
C ASP A 56 -6.45 -5.99 -0.07
N PHE A 57 -7.58 -5.26 -0.01
CA PHE A 57 -7.86 -4.16 -0.92
C PHE A 57 -6.81 -3.04 -0.79
N MET A 58 -6.51 -2.63 0.44
CA MET A 58 -5.53 -1.58 0.71
C MET A 58 -4.11 -2.00 0.32
N GLY A 59 -3.70 -3.24 0.62
CA GLY A 59 -2.42 -3.79 0.20
C GLY A 59 -2.27 -3.79 -1.33
N THR A 60 -3.30 -4.25 -2.04
CA THR A 60 -3.34 -4.23 -3.51
C THR A 60 -3.23 -2.81 -4.06
N LEU A 61 -4.01 -1.87 -3.52
CA LEU A 61 -3.99 -0.47 -3.94
C LEU A 61 -2.60 0.16 -3.74
N MET A 62 -2.01 0.01 -2.54
CA MET A 62 -0.70 0.58 -2.23
C MET A 62 0.42 -0.02 -3.09
N ALA A 63 0.38 -1.33 -3.34
CA ALA A 63 1.32 -1.98 -4.26
C ALA A 63 1.17 -1.47 -5.69
N GLY A 64 -0.07 -1.32 -6.17
CA GLY A 64 -0.38 -0.73 -7.47
C GLY A 64 0.10 0.70 -7.61
N LEU A 65 -0.13 1.55 -6.60
CA LEU A 65 0.35 2.94 -6.56
C LEU A 65 1.87 3.00 -6.64
N SER A 66 2.58 2.12 -5.93
CA SER A 66 4.03 1.96 -6.03
C SER A 66 4.50 1.63 -7.44
N ALA A 67 3.88 0.62 -8.05
CA ALA A 67 4.23 0.20 -9.40
C ALA A 67 3.96 1.31 -10.42
N LYS A 68 2.86 2.05 -10.28
CA LYS A 68 2.50 3.16 -11.18
C LYS A 68 3.40 4.39 -10.99
N ALA A 69 3.81 4.69 -9.75
CA ALA A 69 4.81 5.73 -9.50
C ALA A 69 6.11 5.43 -10.25
N ARG A 70 6.60 4.18 -10.18
CA ARG A 70 7.78 3.74 -10.95
C ARG A 70 7.59 3.77 -12.46
N ALA A 71 6.37 3.50 -12.93
CA ALA A 71 6.02 3.65 -14.34
C ALA A 71 5.91 5.12 -14.80
N GLY A 72 6.25 6.09 -13.94
CA GLY A 72 6.27 7.52 -14.27
C GLY A 72 4.91 8.20 -14.18
N TYR A 73 3.94 7.64 -13.45
CA TYR A 73 2.67 8.34 -13.24
C TYR A 73 2.89 9.61 -12.43
N SER A 74 2.23 10.69 -12.84
CA SER A 74 2.24 11.94 -12.08
C SER A 74 1.56 11.75 -10.72
N LEU A 75 1.94 12.59 -9.76
CA LEU A 75 1.31 12.63 -8.44
C LEU A 75 -0.22 12.77 -8.54
N GLU A 76 -0.70 13.62 -9.44
CA GLU A 76 -2.13 13.85 -9.67
C GLU A 76 -2.86 12.55 -10.05
N ARG A 77 -2.35 11.78 -11.01
CA ARG A 77 -2.94 10.49 -11.42
C ARG A 77 -2.92 9.45 -10.29
N LEU A 78 -1.89 9.48 -9.45
CA LEU A 78 -1.83 8.60 -8.27
C LEU A 78 -2.87 9.04 -7.23
N GLN A 79 -3.06 10.34 -7.02
CA GLN A 79 -4.07 10.89 -6.11
C GLN A 79 -5.49 10.56 -6.56
N GLU A 80 -5.80 10.64 -7.85
CA GLU A 80 -7.10 10.21 -8.39
C GLU A 80 -7.43 8.76 -8.03
N SER A 81 -6.44 7.87 -8.12
CA SER A 81 -6.62 6.45 -7.75
C SER A 81 -6.90 6.27 -6.26
N VAL A 82 -6.28 7.10 -5.40
CA VAL A 82 -6.52 7.09 -3.95
C VAL A 82 -7.91 7.65 -3.62
N LEU A 83 -8.36 8.71 -4.30
CA LEU A 83 -9.68 9.28 -4.09
C LEU A 83 -10.79 8.27 -4.41
N LEU A 84 -10.69 7.57 -5.56
CA LEU A 84 -11.63 6.51 -5.91
C LEU A 84 -11.66 5.36 -4.89
N ALA A 85 -10.50 5.03 -4.31
CA ALA A 85 -10.44 4.03 -3.24
C ALA A 85 -11.10 4.53 -1.94
N GLY A 86 -11.01 5.83 -1.64
CA GLY A 86 -11.75 6.47 -0.55
C GLY A 86 -13.26 6.22 -0.66
N ASP A 87 -13.84 6.46 -1.84
CA ASP A 87 -15.26 6.22 -2.11
C ASP A 87 -15.66 4.74 -1.94
N VAL A 88 -14.73 3.81 -2.18
CA VAL A 88 -14.95 2.37 -1.94
C VAL A 88 -14.94 2.09 -0.44
N LEU A 89 -13.99 2.65 0.31
CA LEU A 89 -13.89 2.46 1.76
C LEU A 89 -15.12 3.04 2.48
N GLU A 90 -15.61 4.22 2.11
CA GLU A 90 -16.83 4.80 2.71
C GLU A 90 -18.05 3.90 2.53
N ARG A 91 -18.14 3.19 1.40
CA ARG A 91 -19.22 2.23 1.15
C ARG A 91 -19.03 0.90 1.88
N LEU A 92 -17.78 0.44 2.05
CA LEU A 92 -17.47 -0.81 2.73
C LEU A 92 -17.52 -0.68 4.26
N LEU A 93 -17.18 0.49 4.78
CA LEU A 93 -17.02 0.77 6.21
C LEU A 93 -17.92 1.95 6.62
N PRO A 94 -19.25 1.82 6.54
CA PRO A 94 -20.17 2.86 6.98
C PRO A 94 -20.05 3.12 8.48
N ASP A 95 -20.44 4.31 8.92
CA ASP A 95 -20.40 4.71 10.34
C ASP A 95 -21.23 3.80 11.26
#